data_AF-A0A2E4A9M6-F1
#
_entry.id   AF-A0A2E4A9M6-F1
#
_cell.length_a   1.000
_cell.length_b   1.000
_cell.length_c   1.000
_cell.angle_alpha   90.00
_cell.angle_beta   90.00
_cell.angle_gamma   90.00
#
_symmetry.space_group_name_H-M   'P 1'
#
loop_
_entity.id
_entity.type
_entity.pdbx_description
1 polymer ?
#
loop_
_entity_poly.entity_id
_entity_poly.type
_entity_poly.pdbx_seq_one_letter_code
_entity_poly.pdbx_strand_id
1 'polypeptide(L)'
;PELPTSWRPSAEDDGNPGSSDATSFNGGSLINYALGNNNNVIILSSGEAIELKYMKNLVADDTSVTVMLSDDLVNWQDAKNIELLSLSLSKNSDIEFFIRFENQIDNERLHMKFIKLKVEVNP
;
A
#
# COMPACT_ATOMS: atom_id res chain seq x y z
N PRO A 1 0.22 25.09 0.63
CA PRO A 1 -0.97 24.25 0.32
C PRO A 1 -2.09 24.50 1.35
N GLU A 2 -3.21 25.08 0.92
CA GLU A 2 -4.32 25.50 1.81
C GLU A 2 -5.27 24.36 2.20
N LEU A 3 -5.27 23.26 1.44
CA LEU A 3 -6.07 22.07 1.73
C LEU A 3 -5.20 21.01 2.43
N PRO A 4 -5.56 20.54 3.64
CA PRO A 4 -4.87 19.44 4.31
C PRO A 4 -4.82 18.16 3.49
N THR A 5 -5.80 17.92 2.62
CA THR A 5 -5.83 16.77 1.69
C THR A 5 -4.76 16.85 0.61
N SER A 6 -4.13 18.00 0.41
CA SER A 6 -3.00 18.18 -0.50
C SER A 6 -1.64 18.03 0.19
N TRP A 7 -1.62 17.72 1.49
CA TRP A 7 -0.38 17.47 2.22
C TRP A 7 0.00 16.01 2.01
N ARG A 8 1.18 15.80 1.41
CA ARG A 8 1.82 14.49 1.34
C ARG A 8 3.02 14.45 2.29
N PRO A 9 3.35 13.28 2.84
CA PRO A 9 4.63 13.10 3.52
C PRO A 9 5.79 13.35 2.55
N SER A 10 6.84 14.01 3.04
CA SER A 10 8.11 14.15 2.34
C SER A 10 9.00 12.94 2.59
N ALA A 11 9.73 12.53 1.56
CA ALA A 11 10.79 11.54 1.56
C ALA A 11 12.07 12.04 2.23
N GLU A 12 12.28 13.37 2.28
CA GLU A 12 13.40 14.03 2.95
C GLU A 12 12.95 14.72 4.24
N ASP A 13 13.83 14.70 5.25
CA ASP A 13 13.68 15.54 6.45
C ASP A 13 13.70 17.02 6.05
N ASP A 14 12.83 17.83 6.68
CA ASP A 14 12.63 19.26 6.35
C ASP A 14 12.16 19.56 4.92
N GLY A 15 11.50 18.60 4.26
CA GLY A 15 10.92 18.81 2.93
C GLY A 15 10.00 20.02 2.86
N ASN A 16 10.21 20.86 1.84
CA ASN A 16 9.45 22.09 1.69
C ASN A 16 8.01 21.81 1.22
N PRO A 17 6.99 22.43 1.84
CA PRO A 17 5.62 22.33 1.36
C PRO A 17 5.52 22.95 -0.04
N GLY A 18 5.22 22.13 -1.05
CA GLY A 18 5.01 22.56 -2.44
C GLY A 18 6.10 22.13 -3.44
N SER A 19 7.23 21.58 -2.98
CA SER A 19 8.12 20.80 -3.85
C SER A 19 7.68 19.34 -3.88
N SER A 20 7.92 18.67 -5.01
CA SER A 20 7.73 17.22 -5.13
C SER A 20 9.09 16.55 -5.14
N ASP A 21 9.25 15.53 -4.30
CA ASP A 21 10.35 14.56 -4.27
C ASP A 21 10.00 13.29 -5.07
N ALA A 22 8.89 13.31 -5.83
CA ALA A 22 8.50 12.19 -6.65
C ALA A 22 9.54 11.90 -7.73
N THR A 23 9.82 10.61 -7.91
CA THR A 23 10.56 10.07 -9.03
C THR A 23 9.57 9.36 -9.95
N SER A 24 9.95 9.11 -11.20
CA SER A 24 9.14 8.29 -12.12
C SER A 24 9.74 6.89 -12.25
N PHE A 25 8.88 5.89 -12.46
CA PHE A 25 9.33 4.55 -12.81
C PHE A 25 10.00 4.54 -14.20
N ASN A 26 11.31 4.31 -14.24
CA ASN A 26 12.10 4.28 -15.47
C ASN A 26 12.54 2.86 -15.88
N GLY A 27 11.83 1.83 -15.41
CA GLY A 27 12.15 0.42 -15.63
C GLY A 27 12.89 -0.25 -14.46
N GLY A 28 13.13 -1.57 -14.58
CA GLY A 28 13.68 -2.40 -13.51
C GLY A 28 12.60 -3.10 -12.68
N SER A 29 12.87 -3.32 -11.39
CA SER A 29 11.91 -3.98 -10.50
C SER A 29 10.85 -2.99 -10.03
N LEU A 30 9.63 -3.11 -10.57
CA LEU A 30 8.48 -2.31 -10.12
C LEU A 30 8.17 -2.54 -8.64
N ILE A 31 8.34 -3.78 -8.15
CA ILE A 31 8.11 -4.10 -6.74
C ILE A 31 9.09 -3.34 -5.84
N ASN A 32 10.38 -3.32 -6.19
CA ASN A 32 11.37 -2.59 -5.37
C ASN A 32 11.16 -1.08 -5.46
N TYR A 33 10.75 -0.61 -6.64
CA TYR A 33 10.46 0.80 -6.83
C TYR A 33 9.28 1.26 -5.98
N ALA A 34 8.16 0.51 -5.98
CA ALA A 34 6.94 0.89 -5.28
C ALA A 34 6.96 0.57 -3.78
N LEU A 35 7.55 -0.55 -3.38
CA LEU A 35 7.52 -1.06 -1.99
C LEU A 35 8.86 -0.91 -1.25
N GLY A 36 9.82 -0.21 -1.86
CA GLY A 36 11.18 -0.10 -1.35
C GLY A 36 11.98 -1.40 -1.48
N ASN A 37 13.25 -1.34 -1.07
CA ASN A 37 14.13 -2.52 -1.11
C ASN A 37 13.80 -3.55 -0.02
N ASN A 38 13.06 -3.15 1.00
CA ASN A 38 12.54 -4.03 2.05
C ASN A 38 11.04 -4.28 1.83
N ASN A 39 10.71 -4.99 0.76
CA ASN A 39 9.35 -5.28 0.32
C ASN A 39 8.63 -6.37 1.16
N ASN A 40 8.97 -6.48 2.44
CA ASN A 40 8.35 -7.43 3.34
C ASN A 40 6.89 -7.07 3.58
N VAL A 41 6.03 -8.07 3.46
CA VAL A 41 4.60 -7.97 3.77
C VAL A 41 4.33 -8.87 4.96
N ILE A 42 3.73 -8.31 6.01
CA ILE A 42 3.43 -9.03 7.25
C ILE A 42 1.92 -9.07 7.44
N ILE A 43 1.38 -10.28 7.58
CA ILE A 43 -0.01 -10.50 8.00
C ILE A 43 0.01 -10.72 9.52
N LEU A 44 -0.59 -9.82 10.28
CA LEU A 44 -0.57 -9.83 11.75
C LEU A 44 -1.71 -10.64 12.35
N SER A 45 -2.88 -10.61 11.73
CA SER A 45 -4.04 -11.39 12.14
C SER A 45 -4.87 -11.80 10.92
N SER A 46 -5.55 -12.94 11.05
CA SER A 46 -6.45 -13.48 10.03
C SER A 46 -7.70 -14.05 10.69
N GLY A 47 -8.86 -13.79 10.09
CA GLY A 47 -10.18 -14.10 10.64
C GLY A 47 -11.25 -13.40 9.82
N GLU A 48 -12.21 -12.75 10.49
CA GLU A 48 -13.19 -11.86 9.84
C GLU A 48 -12.56 -10.54 9.36
N ALA A 49 -11.55 -10.04 10.08
CA ALA A 49 -10.72 -8.92 9.66
C ALA A 49 -9.28 -9.38 9.47
N ILE A 50 -8.60 -8.79 8.49
CA ILE A 50 -7.17 -9.00 8.22
C ILE A 50 -6.44 -7.71 8.52
N GLU A 51 -5.32 -7.86 9.22
CA GLU A 51 -4.38 -6.80 9.52
C GLU A 51 -3.09 -7.02 8.74
N LEU A 52 -2.74 -6.05 7.90
CA LEU A 52 -1.62 -6.14 6.97
C LEU A 52 -0.67 -4.97 7.19
N LYS A 53 0.63 -5.29 7.29
CA LYS A 53 1.71 -4.32 7.19
C LYS A 53 2.49 -4.51 5.91
N TYR A 54 2.78 -3.41 5.21
CA TYR A 54 3.65 -3.41 4.04
C TYR A 54 4.35 -2.06 3.90
N MET A 55 5.45 -2.06 3.15
CA MET A 55 6.23 -0.86 2.87
C MET A 55 5.78 -0.20 1.57
N LYS A 56 5.78 1.12 1.51
CA LYS A 56 5.64 1.92 0.29
C LYS A 56 6.76 2.94 0.20
N ASN A 57 7.39 3.05 -0.96
CA ASN A 57 8.35 4.09 -1.25
C ASN A 57 7.64 5.44 -1.44
N LEU A 58 8.04 6.47 -0.67
CA LEU A 58 7.44 7.80 -0.73
C LEU A 58 7.70 8.55 -2.03
N VAL A 59 8.80 8.22 -2.72
CA VAL A 59 9.12 8.87 -3.99
C VAL A 59 8.41 8.23 -5.19
N ALA A 60 7.69 7.12 -4.99
CA ALA A 60 6.96 6.39 -6.03
C ALA A 60 5.48 6.78 -6.10
N ASP A 61 5.23 8.08 -6.26
CA ASP A 61 3.87 8.66 -6.32
C ASP A 61 3.08 8.22 -7.55
N ASP A 62 3.78 7.88 -8.63
CA ASP A 62 3.19 7.31 -9.84
C ASP A 62 2.77 5.84 -9.66
N THR A 63 2.85 5.27 -8.45
CA THR A 63 2.42 3.88 -8.18
C THR A 63 1.22 3.77 -7.28
N SER A 64 0.34 2.82 -7.60
CA SER A 64 -0.75 2.37 -6.74
C SER A 64 -0.45 0.97 -6.20
N VAL A 65 -0.81 0.76 -4.93
CA VAL A 65 -0.73 -0.54 -4.26
C VAL A 65 -2.14 -0.91 -3.83
N THR A 66 -2.67 -2.00 -4.39
CA THR A 66 -4.02 -2.48 -4.12
C THR A 66 -3.96 -3.85 -3.47
N VAL A 67 -4.68 -4.03 -2.37
CA VAL A 67 -4.86 -5.34 -1.75
C VAL A 67 -5.90 -6.11 -2.55
N MET A 68 -5.56 -7.32 -2.98
CA MET A 68 -6.49 -8.21 -3.69
C MET A 68 -6.65 -9.54 -2.96
N LEU A 69 -7.87 -10.07 -3.00
CA LEU A 69 -8.26 -11.31 -2.33
C LEU A 69 -8.75 -12.34 -3.35
N SER A 70 -8.55 -13.62 -3.02
CA SER A 70 -8.99 -14.76 -3.85
C SER A 70 -9.24 -16.00 -2.98
N ASP A 71 -10.16 -16.87 -3.42
CA ASP A 71 -10.49 -18.14 -2.78
C ASP A 71 -10.03 -19.36 -3.61
N ASP A 72 -9.64 -19.11 -4.87
CA ASP A 72 -9.27 -20.12 -5.86
C ASP A 72 -7.93 -19.86 -6.57
N LEU A 73 -7.23 -18.76 -6.25
CA LEU A 73 -6.00 -18.25 -6.90
C LEU A 73 -6.17 -17.78 -8.35
N VAL A 74 -7.36 -17.88 -8.93
CA VAL A 74 -7.65 -17.56 -10.32
C VAL A 74 -8.41 -16.24 -10.41
N ASN A 75 -9.50 -16.14 -9.65
CA ASN A 75 -10.35 -14.96 -9.60
C ASN A 75 -9.91 -14.06 -8.44
N TRP A 76 -9.58 -12.80 -8.77
CA TRP A 76 -9.09 -11.83 -7.82
C TRP A 76 -9.99 -10.61 -7.80
N GLN A 77 -10.25 -10.06 -6.62
CA GLN A 77 -11.00 -8.82 -6.46
C GLN A 77 -10.34 -7.93 -5.42
N ASP A 78 -10.58 -6.62 -5.51
CA ASP A 78 -10.05 -5.65 -4.58
C ASP A 78 -10.66 -5.82 -3.18
N ALA A 79 -9.82 -5.72 -2.15
CA ALA A 79 -10.30 -5.68 -0.77
C ALA A 79 -11.14 -4.41 -0.55
N LYS A 80 -12.28 -4.57 0.12
CA LYS A 80 -13.19 -3.47 0.46
C LYS A 80 -12.99 -3.04 1.92
N ASN A 81 -13.52 -1.87 2.27
CA ASN A 81 -13.53 -1.36 3.65
C ASN A 81 -12.12 -1.30 4.28
N ILE A 82 -11.13 -0.89 3.50
CA ILE A 82 -9.75 -0.72 3.98
C ILE A 82 -9.70 0.48 4.94
N GLU A 83 -9.34 0.22 6.18
CA GLU A 83 -9.03 1.19 7.22
C GLU A 83 -7.52 1.34 7.35
N LEU A 84 -7.03 2.58 7.34
CA LEU A 84 -5.65 2.89 7.67
C LEU A 84 -5.50 3.01 9.19
N LEU A 85 -4.80 2.05 9.81
CA LEU A 85 -4.57 2.03 11.25
C LEU A 85 -3.40 2.94 11.65
N SER A 86 -2.30 2.90 10.90
CA SER A 86 -1.16 3.80 11.12
C SER A 86 -0.25 3.93 9.90
N LEU A 87 0.50 5.03 9.86
CA LEU A 87 1.65 5.23 8.99
C LEU A 87 2.88 5.49 9.86
N SER A 88 4.00 4.86 9.54
CA SER A 88 5.27 5.19 10.19
C SER A 88 6.40 5.31 9.17
N LEU A 89 7.17 6.38 9.29
CA LEU A 89 8.40 6.54 8.53
C LEU A 89 9.39 5.46 8.94
N SER A 90 9.90 4.75 7.95
CA SER A 90 11.02 3.84 8.12
C SER A 90 12.30 4.49 7.60
N LYS A 91 13.43 3.78 7.72
CA LYS A 91 14.70 4.26 7.15
C LYS A 91 14.62 4.27 5.62
N ASN A 92 15.27 5.25 4.97
CA ASN A 92 15.42 5.37 3.51
C ASN A 92 14.15 5.78 2.74
N SER A 93 13.34 6.70 3.27
CA SER A 93 12.18 7.26 2.54
C SER A 93 11.07 6.26 2.21
N ASP A 94 11.05 5.09 2.85
CA ASP A 94 9.92 4.17 2.81
C ASP A 94 9.00 4.42 4.01
N ILE A 95 7.68 4.33 3.81
CA ILE A 95 6.67 4.32 4.87
C ILE A 95 6.13 2.91 5.06
N GLU A 96 6.04 2.47 6.31
CA GLU A 96 5.23 1.32 6.69
C GLU A 96 3.76 1.73 6.77
N PHE A 97 2.95 1.11 5.93
CA PHE A 97 1.50 1.14 6.00
C PHE A 97 1.02 0.02 6.90
N PHE A 98 0.21 0.34 7.91
CA PHE A 98 -0.54 -0.64 8.68
C PHE A 98 -2.03 -0.44 8.42
N ILE A 99 -2.66 -1.42 7.78
CA ILE A 99 -4.05 -1.36 7.38
C ILE A 99 -4.84 -2.55 7.94
N ARG A 100 -6.15 -2.35 8.05
CA ARG A 100 -7.13 -3.40 8.33
C ARG A 100 -8.18 -3.43 7.23
N PHE A 101 -8.64 -4.60 6.85
CA PHE A 101 -9.76 -4.77 5.93
C PHE A 101 -10.53 -6.04 6.25
N GLU A 102 -11.76 -6.14 5.74
CA GLU A 102 -12.59 -7.31 5.96
C GLU A 102 -12.16 -8.47 5.06
N ASN A 103 -12.18 -9.69 5.61
CA ASN A 103 -11.90 -10.91 4.87
C ASN A 103 -13.15 -11.45 4.17
N GLN A 104 -13.78 -10.62 3.34
CA GLN A 104 -14.96 -10.98 2.57
C GLN A 104 -15.02 -10.19 1.27
N ILE A 105 -15.62 -10.79 0.25
CA ILE A 105 -15.98 -10.08 -0.97
C ILE A 105 -17.48 -10.28 -1.21
N ASP A 106 -18.23 -9.19 -1.03
CA ASP A 106 -19.70 -9.12 -1.06
C ASP A 106 -20.40 -9.85 0.11
N ASN A 107 -21.72 -9.66 0.25
CA ASN A 107 -22.55 -10.06 1.41
C ASN A 107 -22.57 -11.58 1.73
N GLU A 108 -21.76 -12.38 1.05
CA GLU A 108 -21.58 -13.80 1.35
C GLU A 108 -20.40 -13.96 2.30
N ARG A 109 -20.58 -14.73 3.38
CA ARG A 109 -19.55 -15.03 4.40
C ARG A 109 -18.47 -15.98 3.86
N LEU A 110 -17.95 -15.72 2.67
CA LEU A 110 -16.83 -16.45 2.09
C LEU A 110 -15.53 -15.82 2.61
N HIS A 111 -14.88 -16.51 3.54
CA HIS A 111 -13.54 -16.16 3.95
C HIS A 111 -12.57 -16.41 2.80
N MET A 112 -11.92 -15.36 2.32
CA MET A 112 -10.92 -15.46 1.27
C MET A 112 -9.69 -16.18 1.83
N LYS A 113 -9.07 -17.02 1.00
CA LYS A 113 -7.95 -17.89 1.41
C LYS A 113 -6.59 -17.30 1.04
N PHE A 114 -6.58 -16.45 0.03
CA PHE A 114 -5.38 -15.92 -0.58
C PHE A 114 -5.45 -14.40 -0.64
N ILE A 115 -4.31 -13.78 -0.42
CA ILE A 115 -4.12 -12.34 -0.40
C ILE A 115 -2.89 -12.03 -1.24
N LYS A 116 -2.94 -10.97 -2.02
CA LYS A 116 -1.75 -10.39 -2.65
C LYS A 116 -1.81 -8.87 -2.67
N LEU A 117 -0.65 -8.25 -2.77
CA LEU A 117 -0.51 -6.85 -3.13
C LEU A 117 -0.28 -6.76 -4.64
N LYS A 118 -1.12 -5.99 -5.31
CA LYS A 118 -0.98 -5.64 -6.72
C LYS A 118 -0.35 -4.24 -6.79
N VAL A 119 0.71 -4.12 -7.58
CA VAL A 119 1.39 -2.84 -7.81
C VAL A 119 1.20 -2.46 -9.28
N GLU A 120 0.79 -1.23 -9.52
CA GLU A 120 0.64 -0.65 -10.86
C GLU A 120 1.32 0.71 -10.94
N VAL A 121 1.79 1.06 -12.14
CA VAL A 121 2.24 2.42 -12.48
C VAL A 121 1.06 3.14 -13.13
N ASN A 122 0.76 4.33 -12.63
CA ASN A 122 -0.26 5.24 -13.13
C ASN A 122 0.44 6.29 -14.00
N PRO A 123 0.00 6.47 -15.26
CA PRO A 123 0.58 7.46 -16.18
C PRO A 123 0.27 8.91 -15.79
#